data_AF-A0A960PG84-F1
#
_entry.id   AF-A0A960PG84-F1
#
_cell.length_a   1.000
_cell.length_b   1.000
_cell.length_c   1.000
_cell.angle_alpha   90.00
_cell.angle_beta   90.00
_cell.angle_gamma   90.00
#
_symmetry.space_group_name_H-M   'P 1'
#
loop_
_entity.id
_entity.type
_entity.pdbx_description
1 polymer ?
#
loop_
_entity_poly.entity_id
_entity_poly.type
_entity_poly.pdbx_seq_one_letter_code
_entity_poly.pdbx_strand_id
1 'polypeptide(L)'
;FWIRQAIGRALDQKASLVRLPGDRSASLRAALRQVSGDGDELDDEHARLHRLATPTSLDRVVGDDDGSELVDLLADDAPGPEDLALANEQDRMVTDLLDVLDTRARFAVEQRFGLHDGRKRSYREVGEELGVTAEAARRLVKRALHNVRAVADDLPAYVS
;
A
#
# COMPACT_ATOMS: atom_id res chain seq x y z
N PHE A 1 -49.89 -7.05 1.86
CA PHE A 1 -48.68 -7.88 1.62
C PHE A 1 -47.50 -7.08 1.05
N TRP A 2 -47.72 -6.21 0.06
CA TRP A 2 -46.64 -5.48 -0.64
C TRP A 2 -45.93 -4.37 0.18
N ILE A 3 -46.64 -3.64 1.04
CA ILE A 3 -46.09 -2.49 1.79
C ILE A 3 -44.97 -2.94 2.76
N ARG A 4 -45.22 -3.97 3.58
CA ARG A 4 -44.23 -4.50 4.53
C ARG A 4 -42.99 -5.05 3.82
N GLN A 5 -43.18 -5.72 2.68
CA GLN A 5 -42.09 -6.28 1.89
C GLN A 5 -41.25 -5.16 1.24
N ALA A 6 -41.89 -4.10 0.75
CA ALA A 6 -41.20 -2.95 0.18
C ALA A 6 -40.37 -2.20 1.24
N ILE A 7 -40.93 -1.99 2.45
CA ILE A 7 -40.20 -1.38 3.58
C ILE A 7 -39.01 -2.26 3.99
N GLY A 8 -39.21 -3.57 4.13
CA GLY A 8 -38.13 -4.50 4.47
C GLY A 8 -36.98 -4.44 3.45
N ARG A 9 -37.29 -4.53 2.15
CA ARG A 9 -36.25 -4.39 1.11
C ARG A 9 -35.55 -3.03 1.12
N ALA A 10 -36.28 -1.95 1.42
CA ALA A 10 -35.69 -0.62 1.48
C ALA A 10 -34.71 -0.49 2.66
N LEU A 11 -35.08 -0.99 3.84
CA LEU A 11 -34.20 -1.04 5.00
C LEU A 11 -32.94 -1.86 4.70
N ASP A 12 -33.10 -3.05 4.13
CA ASP A 12 -31.97 -3.95 3.82
C ASP A 12 -30.98 -3.33 2.82
N GLN A 13 -31.48 -2.50 1.90
CA GLN A 13 -30.67 -1.91 0.84
C GLN A 13 -30.11 -0.53 1.17
N LYS A 14 -30.71 0.21 2.12
CA LYS A 14 -30.43 1.64 2.35
C LYS A 14 -30.21 2.04 3.80
N ALA A 15 -30.42 1.15 4.78
CA ALA A 15 -30.32 1.52 6.19
C ALA A 15 -28.89 1.61 6.73
N SER A 16 -27.91 1.00 6.05
CA SER A 16 -26.51 0.99 6.47
C SER A 16 -25.64 1.77 5.50
N LEU A 17 -24.67 2.51 6.03
CA LEU A 17 -23.63 3.20 5.24
C LEU A 17 -22.79 2.20 4.44
N VAL A 18 -22.53 1.01 5.01
CA VAL A 18 -21.92 -0.11 4.30
C VAL A 18 -23.01 -1.11 3.92
N ARG A 19 -23.26 -1.27 2.61
CA ARG A 19 -24.32 -2.17 2.13
C ARG A 19 -23.95 -3.63 2.37
N LEU A 20 -24.82 -4.35 3.07
CA LEU A 20 -24.75 -5.80 3.22
C LEU A 20 -25.65 -6.53 2.20
N PRO A 21 -25.28 -7.75 1.77
CA PRO A 21 -26.19 -8.64 1.06
C PRO A 21 -27.47 -8.92 1.87
N GLY A 22 -28.59 -9.13 1.17
CA GLY A 22 -29.91 -9.22 1.79
C GLY A 22 -30.04 -10.37 2.79
N ASP A 23 -29.54 -11.56 2.44
CA ASP A 23 -29.45 -12.75 3.29
C ASP A 23 -28.61 -12.48 4.55
N ARG A 24 -27.43 -11.86 4.40
CA ARG A 24 -26.55 -11.50 5.51
C ARG A 24 -27.19 -10.49 6.46
N SER A 25 -27.83 -9.47 5.92
CA SER A 25 -28.54 -8.46 6.72
C SER A 25 -29.74 -9.05 7.46
N ALA A 26 -30.43 -10.02 6.87
CA ALA A 26 -31.59 -10.69 7.48
C ALA A 26 -31.14 -11.63 8.61
N SER A 27 -30.05 -12.37 8.40
CA SER A 27 -29.40 -13.20 9.42
C SER A 27 -28.94 -12.36 10.61
N LEU A 28 -28.22 -11.26 10.35
CA LEU A 28 -27.78 -10.34 11.40
C LEU A 28 -28.94 -9.77 12.22
N ARG A 29 -30.03 -9.34 11.57
CA ARG A 29 -31.24 -8.87 12.29
C ARG A 29 -31.94 -9.97 13.08
N ALA A 30 -31.85 -11.23 12.65
CA ALA A 30 -32.37 -12.34 13.44
C ALA A 30 -31.53 -12.55 14.70
N ALA A 31 -30.20 -12.55 14.56
CA ALA A 31 -29.27 -12.69 15.69
C ALA A 31 -29.39 -11.52 16.69
N LEU A 32 -29.44 -10.27 16.21
CA LEU A 32 -29.66 -9.07 17.03
C LEU A 32 -31.02 -8.98 17.72
N ARG A 33 -31.98 -9.86 17.37
CA ARG A 33 -33.25 -9.97 18.09
C ARG A 33 -33.20 -11.03 19.19
N GLN A 34 -32.26 -11.95 19.11
CA GLN A 34 -32.03 -12.98 20.13
C GLN A 34 -31.15 -12.44 21.26
N VAL A 35 -30.15 -11.64 20.89
CA VAL A 35 -29.34 -10.84 21.79
C VAL A 35 -30.00 -9.48 21.93
N SER A 36 -29.92 -8.79 23.07
CA SER A 36 -30.65 -7.52 23.37
C SER A 36 -30.29 -6.29 22.49
N GLY A 37 -29.85 -6.47 21.25
CA GLY A 37 -29.62 -5.41 20.26
C GLY A 37 -28.21 -4.83 20.27
N ASP A 38 -27.47 -4.91 21.38
CA ASP A 38 -26.12 -4.33 21.49
C ASP A 38 -25.03 -5.17 20.80
N GLY A 39 -25.35 -6.41 20.44
CA GLY A 39 -24.46 -7.26 19.65
C GLY A 39 -23.33 -7.94 20.43
N ASP A 40 -23.23 -7.71 21.75
CA ASP A 40 -22.17 -8.24 22.60
C ASP A 40 -22.17 -9.77 22.75
N GLU A 41 -23.33 -10.41 22.63
CA GLU A 41 -23.48 -11.88 22.69
C GLU A 41 -23.63 -12.53 21.30
N LEU A 42 -23.31 -11.80 20.22
CA LEU A 42 -23.29 -12.37 18.88
C LEU A 42 -22.12 -13.33 18.71
N ASP A 43 -22.31 -14.34 17.86
CA ASP A 43 -21.17 -15.12 17.37
C ASP A 43 -20.20 -14.26 16.53
N ASP A 44 -18.99 -14.77 16.30
CA ASP A 44 -17.91 -14.05 15.61
C ASP A 44 -18.33 -13.52 14.22
N GLU A 45 -19.15 -14.28 13.50
CA GLU A 45 -19.61 -13.91 12.16
C GLU A 45 -20.56 -12.72 12.22
N HIS A 46 -21.58 -12.80 13.08
CA HIS A 46 -22.56 -11.75 13.26
C HIS A 46 -21.95 -10.52 13.92
N ALA A 47 -21.01 -10.66 14.87
CA ALA A 47 -20.29 -9.55 15.47
C ALA A 47 -19.45 -8.77 14.43
N ARG A 48 -18.82 -9.48 13.49
CA ARG A 48 -18.12 -8.83 12.37
C ARG A 48 -19.08 -8.10 11.42
N LEU A 49 -20.21 -8.73 11.07
CA LEU A 49 -21.24 -8.10 10.24
C LEU A 49 -21.84 -6.87 10.91
N HIS A 50 -22.05 -6.92 12.24
CA HIS A 50 -22.55 -5.81 13.03
C HIS A 50 -21.60 -4.60 12.99
N ARG A 51 -20.30 -4.82 13.23
CA ARG A 51 -19.28 -3.75 13.15
C ARG A 51 -19.21 -3.09 11.78
N LEU A 52 -19.40 -3.85 10.70
CA LEU A 52 -19.43 -3.29 9.34
C LEU A 52 -20.70 -2.47 9.08
N ALA A 53 -21.85 -2.89 9.60
CA ALA A 53 -23.13 -2.21 9.39
C ALA A 53 -23.33 -0.97 10.27
N THR A 54 -22.57 -0.86 11.37
CA THR A 54 -22.74 0.18 12.38
C THR A 54 -21.44 0.98 12.54
N PRO A 55 -21.07 1.83 11.56
CA PRO A 55 -19.89 2.69 11.70
C PRO A 55 -20.10 3.75 12.77
N THR A 56 -19.01 4.14 13.43
CA THR A 56 -19.00 5.23 14.42
C THR A 56 -18.75 6.57 13.73
N SER A 57 -19.41 7.63 14.22
CA SER A 57 -19.19 8.99 13.71
C SER A 57 -17.78 9.48 14.02
N LEU A 58 -17.13 10.09 13.02
CA LEU A 58 -15.82 10.71 13.18
C LEU A 58 -15.91 12.04 13.96
N ASP A 59 -17.02 12.76 13.83
CA ASP A 59 -17.31 13.99 14.59
C ASP A 59 -17.68 13.73 16.06
N ARG A 60 -17.59 12.47 16.50
CA ARG A 60 -17.89 12.11 17.89
C ARG A 60 -16.78 12.67 18.77
N VAL A 61 -17.14 13.52 19.74
CA VAL A 61 -16.20 14.01 20.76
C VAL A 61 -15.70 12.83 21.61
N VAL A 62 -14.39 12.81 21.89
CA VAL A 62 -13.70 11.76 22.65
C VAL A 62 -12.90 12.39 23.78
N GLY A 63 -12.99 11.80 24.98
CA GLY A 63 -12.29 12.28 26.17
C GLY A 63 -13.08 13.32 26.97
N ASP A 64 -12.49 13.76 28.08
CA ASP A 64 -13.09 14.74 29.00
C ASP A 64 -12.69 16.19 28.64
N ASP A 65 -11.75 16.38 27.72
CA ASP A 65 -11.37 17.69 27.20
C ASP A 65 -12.37 18.10 26.10
N ASP A 66 -13.03 19.25 26.30
CA ASP A 66 -13.97 19.85 25.37
C ASP A 66 -13.24 20.26 24.06
N GLY A 67 -13.17 19.35 23.09
CA GLY A 67 -12.83 19.72 21.72
C GLY A 67 -12.21 18.65 20.83
N SER A 68 -11.78 17.51 21.35
CA SER A 68 -11.17 16.46 20.50
C SER A 68 -12.24 15.56 19.88
N GLU A 69 -12.29 15.53 18.54
CA GLU A 69 -13.14 14.62 17.79
C GLU A 69 -12.41 13.30 17.52
N LEU A 70 -13.15 12.23 17.22
CA LEU A 70 -12.56 10.93 16.90
C LEU A 70 -11.65 11.02 15.66
N VAL A 71 -11.95 11.92 14.73
CA VAL A 71 -11.13 12.16 13.53
C VAL A 71 -9.72 12.63 13.87
N ASP A 72 -9.55 13.42 14.94
CA ASP A 72 -8.26 14.01 15.33
C ASP A 72 -7.28 12.95 15.86
N LEU A 73 -7.79 11.78 16.24
CA LEU A 73 -6.99 10.66 16.75
C LEU A 73 -6.56 9.68 15.66
N LEU A 74 -7.09 9.82 14.43
CA LEU A 74 -6.74 8.95 13.32
C LEU A 74 -5.48 9.48 12.64
N ALA A 75 -4.40 8.72 12.77
CA ALA A 75 -3.18 8.98 12.01
C ALA A 75 -3.42 8.73 10.50
N ASP A 76 -2.77 9.53 9.67
CA ASP A 76 -2.68 9.26 8.23
C ASP A 76 -1.72 8.09 8.01
N ASP A 77 -2.01 7.25 7.00
CA ASP A 77 -1.13 6.17 6.54
C ASP A 77 -0.05 6.68 5.56
N ALA A 78 -0.04 8.00 5.28
CA ALA A 78 0.99 8.63 4.46
C ALA A 78 2.39 8.56 5.13
N PRO A 79 3.45 8.36 4.35
CA PRO A 79 4.82 8.34 4.87
C PRO A 79 5.20 9.69 5.49
N GLY A 80 5.95 9.63 6.59
CA GLY A 80 6.43 10.83 7.28
C GLY A 80 7.48 11.60 6.45
N PRO A 81 7.72 12.88 6.78
CA PRO A 81 8.76 13.67 6.11
C PRO A 81 10.15 13.02 6.20
N GLU A 82 10.46 12.33 7.31
CA GLU A 82 11.67 11.56 7.51
C GLU A 82 11.79 10.38 6.54
N ASP A 83 10.71 9.63 6.32
CA ASP A 83 10.69 8.49 5.40
C ASP A 83 10.89 8.97 3.96
N LEU A 84 10.22 10.07 3.60
CA LEU A 84 10.39 10.70 2.29
C LEU A 84 11.82 11.23 2.10
N ALA A 85 12.43 11.83 3.12
CA ALA A 85 13.81 12.29 3.05
C ALA A 85 14.79 11.12 2.86
N LEU A 86 14.62 10.04 3.62
CA LEU A 86 15.43 8.83 3.50
C LEU A 86 15.30 8.18 2.12
N ALA A 87 14.07 8.07 1.59
CA ALA A 87 13.84 7.53 0.26
C ALA A 87 14.54 8.36 -0.83
N ASN A 88 14.40 9.69 -0.77
CA ASN A 88 15.07 10.59 -1.71
C ASN A 88 16.60 10.51 -1.61
N GLU A 89 17.13 10.37 -0.40
CA GLU A 89 18.58 10.22 -0.19
C GLU A 89 19.10 8.89 -0.74
N GLN A 90 18.35 7.80 -0.58
CA GLN A 90 18.68 6.51 -1.19
C GLN A 90 18.73 6.59 -2.72
N ASP A 91 17.75 7.24 -3.34
CA ASP A 91 17.71 7.43 -4.80
C ASP A 91 18.89 8.27 -5.31
N ARG A 92 19.27 9.32 -4.56
CA ARG A 92 20.46 10.12 -4.85
C ARG A 92 21.74 9.30 -4.74
N MET A 93 21.94 8.58 -3.65
CA MET A 93 23.12 7.72 -3.47
C MET A 93 23.28 6.70 -4.61
N VAL A 94 22.18 6.08 -5.04
CA VAL A 94 22.20 5.16 -6.19
C VAL A 94 22.60 5.90 -7.47
N THR A 95 22.04 7.10 -7.69
CA THR A 95 22.35 7.92 -8.87
C THR A 95 23.84 8.31 -8.89
N ASP A 96 24.38 8.79 -7.78
CA ASP A 96 25.77 9.22 -7.64
C ASP A 96 26.75 8.06 -7.84
N LEU A 97 26.42 6.87 -7.33
CA LEU A 97 27.22 5.66 -7.56
C LEU A 97 27.26 5.25 -9.03
N LEU A 98 26.17 5.49 -9.77
CA LEU A 98 26.09 5.17 -11.20
C LEU A 98 26.78 6.22 -12.09
N ASP A 99 27.04 7.44 -11.59
CA ASP A 99 27.72 8.50 -12.35
C ASP A 99 29.18 8.16 -12.69
N VAL A 100 29.80 7.21 -11.98
CA VAL A 100 31.16 6.71 -12.30
C VAL A 100 31.17 5.85 -13.58
N LEU A 101 30.00 5.38 -14.02
CA LEU A 101 29.88 4.57 -15.22
C LEU A 101 29.77 5.44 -16.48
N ASP A 102 30.32 4.93 -17.58
CA ASP A 102 30.03 5.51 -18.88
C ASP A 102 28.53 5.38 -19.22
N THR A 103 28.02 6.26 -20.08
CA THR A 103 26.59 6.33 -20.44
C THR A 103 26.03 4.99 -20.88
N ARG A 104 26.82 4.16 -21.57
CA ARG A 104 26.38 2.87 -22.09
C ARG A 104 26.30 1.82 -20.99
N ALA A 105 27.28 1.78 -20.09
CA ALA A 105 27.27 0.91 -18.91
C ALA A 105 26.16 1.30 -17.93
N ARG A 106 25.97 2.60 -17.66
CA ARG A 106 24.88 3.13 -16.84
C ARG A 106 23.52 2.70 -17.38
N PHE A 107 23.26 2.95 -18.66
CA PHE A 107 22.03 2.51 -19.32
C PHE A 107 21.80 1.00 -19.16
N ALA A 108 22.83 0.18 -19.39
CA ALA A 108 22.71 -1.27 -19.25
C ALA A 108 22.31 -1.70 -17.82
N VAL A 109 22.83 -1.03 -16.80
CA VAL A 109 22.51 -1.29 -15.39
C VAL A 109 21.09 -0.81 -15.05
N GLU A 110 20.76 0.43 -15.40
CA GLU A 110 19.42 1.02 -15.16
C GLU A 110 18.31 0.17 -15.77
N GLN A 111 18.46 -0.25 -17.02
CA GLN A 111 17.51 -1.10 -17.73
C GLN A 111 17.44 -2.51 -17.14
N ARG A 112 18.58 -3.08 -16.72
CA ARG A 112 18.65 -4.42 -16.13
C ARG A 112 17.88 -4.50 -14.80
N PHE A 113 17.98 -3.46 -13.98
CA PHE A 113 17.40 -3.41 -12.64
C PHE A 113 16.06 -2.66 -12.57
N GLY A 114 15.67 -1.95 -13.63
CA GLY A 114 14.42 -1.20 -13.70
C GLY A 114 14.46 0.06 -12.84
N LEU A 115 15.58 0.78 -12.83
CA LEU A 115 15.76 1.91 -11.91
C LEU A 115 14.90 3.15 -12.27
N HIS A 116 14.39 3.22 -13.50
CA HIS A 116 13.52 4.32 -13.95
C HIS A 116 12.03 3.94 -13.99
N ASP A 117 11.71 2.72 -14.42
CA ASP A 117 10.33 2.29 -14.71
C ASP A 117 9.88 1.09 -13.86
N GLY A 118 10.72 0.61 -12.93
CA GLY A 118 10.48 -0.56 -12.09
C GLY A 118 10.57 -1.90 -12.85
N ARG A 119 10.79 -1.90 -14.17
CA ARG A 119 10.76 -3.11 -15.00
C ARG A 119 12.16 -3.63 -15.24
N LYS A 120 12.47 -4.75 -14.58
CA LYS A 120 13.72 -5.50 -14.79
C LYS A 120 13.72 -6.14 -16.18
N ARG A 121 14.69 -5.76 -17.01
CA ARG A 121 14.90 -6.37 -18.33
C ARG A 121 15.89 -7.54 -18.26
N SER A 122 15.74 -8.50 -19.15
CA SER A 122 16.72 -9.58 -19.37
C SER A 122 17.95 -9.08 -20.11
N TYR A 123 19.08 -9.77 -20.03
CA TYR A 123 20.28 -9.40 -20.80
C TYR A 123 20.06 -9.42 -22.32
N ARG A 124 19.10 -10.22 -22.80
CA ARG A 124 18.70 -10.22 -24.21
C ARG A 124 18.03 -8.91 -24.58
N GLU A 125 17.03 -8.47 -23.81
CA GLU A 125 16.32 -7.21 -24.04
C GLU A 125 17.25 -6.00 -23.92
N VAL A 126 18.11 -5.98 -22.88
CA VAL A 126 19.14 -4.94 -22.73
C VAL A 126 20.13 -4.96 -23.91
N GLY A 127 20.50 -6.15 -24.40
CA GLY A 127 21.36 -6.29 -25.58
C GLY A 127 20.69 -5.77 -26.85
N GLU A 128 19.41 -6.09 -27.05
CA GLU A 128 18.61 -5.61 -28.19
C GLU A 128 18.52 -4.08 -28.21
N GLU A 129 18.22 -3.45 -27.07
CA GLU A 129 18.19 -1.98 -26.94
C GLU A 129 19.56 -1.34 -27.20
N LEU A 130 20.66 -2.01 -26.82
CA LEU A 130 22.03 -1.52 -27.02
C LEU A 130 22.63 -1.90 -28.38
N GLY A 131 21.97 -2.72 -29.20
CA GLY A 131 22.51 -3.25 -30.45
C GLY A 131 23.69 -4.22 -30.26
N VAL A 132 23.70 -5.01 -29.18
CA VAL A 132 24.74 -6.00 -28.86
C VAL A 132 24.15 -7.35 -28.50
N THR A 133 24.99 -8.39 -28.48
CA THR A 133 24.55 -9.72 -28.03
C THR A 133 24.21 -9.73 -26.54
N ALA A 134 23.34 -10.65 -26.13
CA ALA A 134 22.98 -10.83 -24.72
C ALA A 134 24.19 -11.07 -23.82
N GLU A 135 25.19 -11.83 -24.28
CA GLU A 135 26.41 -12.09 -23.53
C GLU A 135 27.31 -10.84 -23.43
N ALA A 136 27.36 -10.01 -24.47
CA ALA A 136 28.05 -8.72 -24.40
C ALA A 136 27.38 -7.78 -23.38
N ALA A 137 26.05 -7.70 -23.38
CA ALA A 137 25.30 -6.94 -22.39
C ALA A 137 25.55 -7.46 -20.96
N ARG A 138 25.55 -8.79 -20.77
CA ARG A 138 25.87 -9.41 -19.48
C ARG A 138 27.27 -9.03 -18.99
N ARG A 139 28.28 -9.09 -19.85
CA ARG A 139 29.66 -8.71 -19.51
C ARG A 139 29.78 -7.23 -19.17
N LEU A 140 29.07 -6.38 -19.92
CA LEU A 140 29.02 -4.93 -19.67
C LEU A 140 28.45 -4.64 -18.27
N VAL A 141 27.26 -5.17 -17.96
CA VAL A 141 26.63 -5.03 -16.64
C VAL A 141 27.53 -5.57 -15.52
N LYS A 142 28.13 -6.75 -15.71
CA LYS A 142 29.02 -7.34 -14.70
C LYS A 142 30.23 -6.44 -14.40
N ARG A 143 30.83 -5.84 -15.42
CA ARG A 143 31.96 -4.91 -15.25
C ARG A 143 31.51 -3.61 -14.58
N ALA A 144 30.36 -3.08 -14.99
CA ALA A 144 29.77 -1.89 -14.39
C ALA A 144 29.53 -2.08 -12.88
N LEU A 145 28.90 -3.19 -12.49
CA LEU A 145 28.66 -3.51 -11.08
C LEU A 145 29.96 -3.68 -10.28
N HIS A 146 31.01 -4.21 -10.90
CA HIS A 146 32.32 -4.30 -10.25
C HIS A 146 32.92 -2.91 -9.99
N ASN A 147 32.83 -1.99 -10.96
CA ASN A 147 33.30 -0.62 -10.80
C ASN A 147 32.51 0.12 -9.71
N VAL A 148 31.18 0.04 -9.75
CA VAL A 148 30.31 0.64 -8.72
C VAL A 148 30.65 0.10 -7.34
N ARG A 149 30.87 -1.21 -7.22
CA ARG A 149 31.24 -1.84 -5.94
C ARG A 149 32.57 -1.31 -5.41
N ALA A 150 33.57 -1.17 -6.27
CA ALA A 150 34.88 -0.65 -5.88
C ALA A 150 34.80 0.79 -5.34
N VAL A 151 33.94 1.63 -5.94
CA VAL A 151 33.69 3.00 -5.46
C VAL A 151 32.91 2.99 -4.15
N ALA A 152 31.88 2.14 -4.05
CA ALA A 152 31.07 2.03 -2.85
C ALA A 152 31.87 1.57 -1.63
N ASP A 153 32.87 0.69 -1.82
CA ASP A 153 33.76 0.25 -0.74
C ASP A 153 34.75 1.36 -0.29
N ASP A 154 34.99 2.37 -1.13
CA ASP A 154 35.88 3.51 -0.85
C ASP A 154 35.14 4.71 -0.22
N LEU A 155 33.79 4.67 -0.21
CA LEU A 155 32.99 5.66 0.50
C LEU A 155 33.14 5.43 2.01
N PRO A 156 33.64 6.40 2.79
CA PRO A 156 33.66 6.29 4.24
C PRO A 156 32.22 6.07 4.71
N ALA A 157 31.99 5.02 5.50
CA ALA A 157 30.69 4.59 5.98
C ALA A 157 29.90 5.78 6.57
N TYR A 158 29.10 6.43 5.72
CA TYR A 158 28.27 7.56 6.11
C TYR A 158 26.88 7.04 6.49
N VAL A 159 26.83 6.14 7.46
CA VAL A 159 25.60 5.77 8.17
C VAL A 159 26.00 5.34 9.59
N SER A 160 25.95 6.30 10.51
CA SER A 160 25.62 6.06 11.91
C SER A 160 24.35 6.84 12.23
#